data_AF-A0A9E8CL24-F1
#
_entry.id   AF-A0A9E8CL24-F1
#
_cell.length_a   1.000
_cell.length_b   1.000
_cell.length_c   1.000
_cell.angle_alpha   90.00
_cell.angle_beta   90.00
_cell.angle_gamma   90.00
#
_symmetry.space_group_name_H-M   'P 1'
#
loop_
_entity.id
_entity.type
_entity.pdbx_description
1 polymer ?
#
loop_
_entity_poly.entity_id
_entity_poly.type
_entity_poly.pdbx_seq_one_letter_code
_entity_poly.pdbx_strand_id
1 'polypeptide(L)'
;MAALADVTPEKISFQPQVKGLGCLKPETKAMIAELVAKIGPIQITSTCGGRHARHSQHYSGKAIDFRPMATSPRKAAAAARSLASVGGVGSYSNGLVHADVGVREASWYGYKRSRYASAHKHGHYARFARNSN
;
A
#
# COMPACT_ATOMS: atom_id res chain seq x y z
N MET A 1 -7.69 12.30 20.77
CA MET A 1 -6.28 12.09 20.35
C MET A 1 -6.13 10.63 19.96
N ALA A 2 -5.97 10.34 18.67
CA ALA A 2 -5.76 8.97 18.21
C ALA A 2 -4.29 8.62 18.46
N ALA A 3 -4.04 7.69 19.38
CA ALA A 3 -2.73 7.10 19.55
C ALA A 3 -2.32 6.50 18.21
N LEU A 4 -1.20 6.99 17.66
CA LEU A 4 -0.44 6.28 16.64
C LEU A 4 0.00 4.99 17.31
N ALA A 5 -0.81 3.94 17.17
CA ALA A 5 -0.50 2.63 17.68
C ALA A 5 0.89 2.29 17.18
N ASP A 6 1.80 2.17 18.14
CA ASP A 6 3.10 1.56 18.04
C ASP A 6 2.99 0.45 17.01
N VAL A 7 3.64 0.62 15.86
CA VAL A 7 3.65 -0.39 14.82
C VAL A 7 4.34 -1.57 15.47
N THR A 8 3.58 -2.53 16.01
CA THR A 8 4.08 -3.52 16.96
C THR A 8 5.36 -4.13 16.39
N PRO A 9 6.55 -3.79 16.94
CA PRO A 9 7.81 -4.16 16.33
C PRO A 9 7.98 -5.69 16.26
N GLU A 10 7.21 -6.42 17.07
CA GLU A 10 7.12 -7.88 17.07
C GLU A 10 6.69 -8.48 15.72
N LYS A 11 5.98 -7.73 14.87
CA LYS A 11 5.43 -8.26 13.61
C LYS A 11 6.18 -7.77 12.37
N ILE A 12 7.22 -6.95 12.53
CA ILE A 12 8.02 -6.44 11.42
C ILE A 12 9.47 -6.82 11.64
N SER A 13 9.99 -7.65 10.74
CA SER A 13 11.43 -7.92 10.66
C SER A 13 12.02 -7.24 9.42
N PHE A 14 13.34 -7.06 9.41
CA PHE A 14 14.07 -6.43 8.32
C PHE A 14 15.14 -7.37 7.78
N GLN A 15 15.36 -7.36 6.47
CA GLN A 15 16.58 -7.96 5.92
C GLN A 15 17.81 -7.09 6.24
N PRO A 16 19.01 -7.68 6.34
CA PRO A 16 20.22 -6.96 6.78
C PRO A 16 20.54 -5.68 5.99
N GLN A 17 20.20 -5.63 4.71
CA GLN A 17 20.44 -4.47 3.84
C GLN A 17 19.44 -3.32 4.05
N VAL A 18 18.35 -3.54 4.79
CA VAL A 18 17.32 -2.53 5.01
C VAL A 18 17.68 -1.68 6.22
N LYS A 19 17.91 -0.38 5.99
CA LYS A 19 18.28 0.60 7.03
C LYS A 19 17.10 1.02 7.95
N GLY A 20 16.01 0.25 7.95
CA GLY A 20 14.77 0.53 8.67
C GLY A 20 13.75 1.39 7.91
N LEU A 21 12.80 1.95 8.66
CA LEU A 21 11.65 2.72 8.15
C LEU A 21 11.90 4.24 8.13
N GLY A 22 13.08 4.72 8.53
CA GLY A 22 13.35 6.14 8.74
C GLY A 22 13.16 7.01 7.50
N CYS A 23 13.44 6.47 6.32
CA CYS A 23 13.29 7.17 5.04
C CYS A 23 11.84 7.18 4.50
N LEU A 24 10.92 6.44 5.13
CA LEU A 24 9.54 6.32 4.67
C LEU A 24 8.69 7.50 5.14
N LYS A 25 7.75 7.90 4.28
CA LYS A 25 6.77 8.92 4.63
C LYS A 25 5.76 8.40 5.66
N PRO A 26 5.13 9.31 6.44
CA PRO A 26 4.13 8.92 7.45
C PRO A 26 2.99 8.07 6.87
N GLU A 27 2.53 8.38 5.66
CA GLU A 27 1.43 7.66 5.02
C GLU A 27 1.83 6.21 4.70
N THR A 28 3.09 5.99 4.29
CA THR A 28 3.63 4.65 4.04
C THR A 28 3.77 3.86 5.33
N LYS A 29 4.20 4.49 6.44
CA LYS A 29 4.25 3.84 7.75
C LYS A 29 2.84 3.42 8.22
N ALA A 30 1.83 4.27 8.01
CA ALA A 30 0.44 3.94 8.31
C ALA A 30 -0.07 2.75 7.48
N MET A 31 0.20 2.76 6.16
CA MET A 31 -0.11 1.65 5.26
C MET A 31 0.54 0.34 5.74
N ILE A 32 1.80 0.36 6.19
CA ILE A 32 2.49 -0.82 6.75
C ILE A 32 1.74 -1.35 7.98
N ALA A 33 1.32 -0.47 8.89
CA ALA A 33 0.58 -0.87 10.08
C ALA A 33 -0.75 -1.55 9.74
N GLU A 34 -1.54 -0.96 8.82
CA GLU A 34 -2.80 -1.53 8.33
C GLU A 34 -2.58 -2.89 7.66
N LEU A 35 -1.51 -3.00 6.85
CA LEU A 35 -1.15 -4.24 6.18
C LEU A 35 -0.83 -5.34 7.18
N VAL A 36 0.08 -5.08 8.13
CA VAL A 36 0.48 -6.04 9.17
C VAL A 36 -0.70 -6.47 10.03
N ALA A 37 -1.61 -5.54 10.36
CA ALA A 37 -2.84 -5.88 11.08
C ALA A 37 -3.73 -6.86 10.29
N LYS A 38 -3.73 -6.77 8.96
CA LYS A 38 -4.58 -7.58 8.07
C LYS A 38 -3.97 -8.93 7.69
N ILE A 39 -2.65 -8.99 7.49
CA ILE A 39 -1.97 -10.19 6.95
C ILE A 39 -1.02 -10.87 7.95
N GLY A 40 -0.79 -10.26 9.11
CA GLY A 40 0.15 -10.74 10.10
C GLY A 40 1.59 -10.30 9.81
N PRO A 41 2.59 -10.97 10.41
CA PRO A 41 3.98 -10.55 10.35
C PRO A 41 4.55 -10.52 8.93
N ILE A 42 5.43 -9.55 8.70
CA ILE A 42 6.14 -9.36 7.43
C ILE A 42 7.64 -9.21 7.66
N GLN A 43 8.43 -9.62 6.67
CA GLN A 43 9.84 -9.28 6.57
C GLN A 43 10.03 -8.26 5.45
N ILE A 44 10.43 -7.03 5.81
CA ILE A 44 10.72 -5.98 4.84
C ILE A 44 12.09 -6.25 4.20
N THR A 45 12.10 -6.29 2.87
CA THR A 45 13.28 -6.61 2.06
C THR A 45 13.83 -5.38 1.34
N SER A 46 13.02 -4.34 1.13
CA SER A 46 13.44 -3.08 0.52
C SER A 46 12.59 -1.90 0.97
N THR A 47 13.23 -0.75 1.16
CA THR A 47 12.61 0.56 1.42
C THR A 47 13.19 1.58 0.43
N CYS A 48 13.87 2.64 0.85
CA CYS A 48 14.39 3.66 -0.07
C CYS A 48 15.77 3.34 -0.66
N GLY A 49 16.40 2.24 -0.20
CA GLY A 49 17.72 1.81 -0.67
C GLY A 49 17.66 0.92 -1.91
N GLY A 50 18.80 0.79 -2.60
CA GLY A 50 18.96 -0.09 -3.75
C GLY A 50 18.61 0.56 -5.09
N ARG A 51 18.68 -0.25 -6.15
CA ARG A 51 18.32 0.17 -7.51
C ARG A 51 16.88 -0.21 -7.82
N HIS A 52 16.09 0.79 -8.16
CA HIS A 52 14.68 0.67 -8.56
C HIS A 52 14.46 1.22 -9.96
N ALA A 53 13.33 0.85 -10.57
CA ALA A 53 12.91 1.41 -11.86
C ALA A 53 12.86 2.95 -11.84
N ARG A 54 13.05 3.57 -13.00
CA ARG A 54 12.90 5.03 -13.15
C ARG A 54 11.50 5.44 -12.67
N HIS A 55 11.43 6.49 -11.85
CA HIS A 55 10.20 6.98 -11.20
C HIS A 55 9.56 6.04 -10.18
N SER A 56 10.31 5.08 -9.63
CA SER A 56 9.84 4.22 -8.54
C SER A 56 9.46 5.01 -7.28
N GLN A 57 8.37 4.58 -6.64
CA GLN A 57 7.90 5.11 -5.36
C GLN A 57 8.86 4.81 -4.19
N HIS A 58 9.80 3.89 -4.36
CA HIS A 58 10.86 3.66 -3.37
C HIS A 58 11.74 4.90 -3.18
N TYR A 59 12.06 5.61 -4.26
CA TYR A 59 12.90 6.82 -4.19
C TYR A 59 12.23 8.00 -3.49
N SER A 60 10.90 8.00 -3.40
CA SER A 60 10.13 9.03 -2.71
C SER A 60 9.70 8.63 -1.29
N GLY A 61 10.19 7.49 -0.79
CA GLY A 61 9.82 6.95 0.53
C GLY A 61 8.37 6.50 0.61
N LYS A 62 7.76 6.18 -0.54
CA LYS A 62 6.34 5.83 -0.68
C LYS A 62 6.06 4.35 -0.86
N ALA A 63 7.08 3.50 -0.92
CA ALA A 63 6.95 2.08 -1.20
C ALA A 63 7.80 1.19 -0.29
N ILE A 64 7.37 -0.06 -0.18
CA ILE A 64 8.13 -1.16 0.40
C ILE A 64 8.03 -2.43 -0.45
N ASP A 65 9.07 -3.24 -0.38
CA ASP A 65 9.00 -4.65 -0.77
C ASP A 65 9.11 -5.50 0.49
N PHE A 66 8.31 -6.55 0.58
CA PHE A 66 8.27 -7.42 1.74
C PHE A 66 7.95 -8.88 1.39
N ARG A 67 8.24 -9.78 2.33
CA ARG A 67 7.76 -11.17 2.37
C ARG A 67 6.71 -11.32 3.45
N PRO A 68 5.49 -11.78 3.13
CA PRO A 68 4.53 -12.17 4.15
C PRO A 68 5.04 -13.44 4.86
N MET A 69 4.92 -13.49 6.19
CA MET A 69 5.39 -14.64 6.98
C MET A 69 4.25 -15.57 7.41
N ALA A 70 3.01 -15.06 7.50
CA ALA A 70 1.84 -15.83 7.93
C ALA A 70 0.89 -16.22 6.78
N THR A 71 1.14 -15.77 5.56
CA THR A 71 0.25 -16.02 4.41
C THR A 71 1.02 -16.06 3.10
N SER A 72 0.36 -16.50 2.02
CA SER A 72 1.01 -16.55 0.70
C SER A 72 1.17 -15.15 0.09
N PRO A 73 2.20 -14.93 -0.76
CA PRO A 73 2.39 -13.66 -1.48
C PRO A 73 1.16 -13.21 -2.25
N ARG A 74 0.42 -14.15 -2.85
CA ARG A 74 -0.84 -13.87 -3.56
C ARG A 74 -1.94 -13.35 -2.63
N LYS A 75 -2.12 -13.98 -1.47
CA LYS A 75 -3.11 -13.54 -0.46
C LYS A 75 -2.71 -12.19 0.14
N ALA A 76 -1.43 -11.98 0.42
CA ALA A 76 -0.90 -10.71 0.90
C ALA A 76 -1.12 -9.58 -0.12
N ALA A 77 -0.83 -9.81 -1.40
CA ALA A 77 -1.07 -8.84 -2.46
C ALA A 77 -2.58 -8.51 -2.61
N ALA A 78 -3.45 -9.52 -2.53
CA ALA A 78 -4.90 -9.30 -2.56
C ALA A 78 -5.38 -8.48 -1.35
N ALA A 79 -4.88 -8.77 -0.16
CA ALA A 79 -5.18 -8.00 1.04
C ALA A 79 -4.67 -6.54 0.93
N ALA A 80 -3.45 -6.32 0.44
CA ALA A 80 -2.91 -4.99 0.21
C ALA A 80 -3.76 -4.17 -0.77
N ARG A 81 -4.22 -4.77 -1.88
CA ARG A 81 -5.12 -4.11 -2.85
C ARG A 81 -6.45 -3.66 -2.25
N SER A 82 -6.90 -4.33 -1.18
CA SER A 82 -8.15 -3.99 -0.51
C SER A 82 -8.02 -2.85 0.51
N LEU A 83 -6.80 -2.37 0.78
CA LEU A 83 -6.56 -1.24 1.68
C LEU A 83 -6.79 0.08 0.93
N ALA A 84 -7.49 1.01 1.57
CA ALA A 84 -7.73 2.34 1.00
C ALA A 84 -6.44 3.17 0.93
N SER A 85 -5.51 2.93 1.85
CA SER A 85 -4.18 3.56 1.93
C SER A 85 -3.24 3.17 0.80
N VAL A 86 -3.56 2.10 0.05
CA VAL A 86 -2.68 1.54 -0.98
C VAL A 86 -3.00 2.11 -2.38
N GLY A 87 -1.94 2.63 -2.99
CA GLY A 87 -1.88 3.18 -4.34
C GLY A 87 -1.47 2.15 -5.40
N GLY A 88 -0.47 1.32 -5.11
CA GLY A 88 0.00 0.29 -6.02
C GLY A 88 0.40 -0.99 -5.30
N VAL A 89 0.21 -2.12 -5.99
CA VAL A 89 0.58 -3.46 -5.51
C VAL A 89 1.14 -4.30 -6.64
N GLY A 90 2.30 -4.90 -6.39
CA GLY A 90 2.94 -5.89 -7.26
C GLY A 90 3.23 -7.18 -6.51
N SER A 91 3.29 -8.29 -7.22
CA SER A 91 3.77 -9.56 -6.67
C SER A 91 4.78 -10.17 -7.65
N TYR A 92 5.94 -10.56 -7.13
CA TYR A 92 7.02 -11.13 -7.91
C TYR A 92 7.01 -12.66 -7.82
N SER A 93 7.55 -13.34 -8.83
CA SER A 93 7.63 -14.81 -8.88
C SER A 93 8.45 -15.41 -7.74
N ASN A 94 9.40 -14.65 -7.18
CA ASN A 94 10.22 -15.04 -6.04
C ASN A 94 9.53 -14.86 -4.67
N GLY A 95 8.23 -14.57 -4.66
CA GLY A 95 7.42 -14.44 -3.45
C GLY A 95 7.53 -13.10 -2.73
N LEU A 96 8.20 -12.10 -3.31
CA LEU A 96 8.16 -10.73 -2.83
C LEU A 96 6.84 -10.06 -3.22
N VAL A 97 6.38 -9.16 -2.36
CA VAL A 97 5.22 -8.30 -2.61
C VAL A 97 5.67 -6.85 -2.51
N HIS A 98 5.31 -6.07 -3.53
CA HIS A 98 5.47 -4.64 -3.58
C HIS A 98 4.17 -3.97 -3.13
N ALA A 99 4.27 -2.95 -2.27
CA ALA A 99 3.15 -2.10 -1.89
C ALA A 99 3.59 -0.64 -1.75
N ASP A 100 2.80 0.28 -2.30
CA ASP A 100 3.09 1.71 -2.27
C ASP A 100 1.85 2.58 -2.07
N VAL A 101 2.06 3.82 -1.62
CA VAL A 101 1.02 4.86 -1.41
C VAL A 101 1.00 5.90 -2.54
N GLY A 102 1.58 5.57 -3.69
CA GLY A 102 1.59 6.44 -4.87
C GLY A 102 0.19 6.73 -5.41
N VAL A 103 0.10 7.64 -6.38
CA VAL A 103 -1.14 7.75 -7.16
C VAL A 103 -1.42 6.39 -7.80
N ARG A 104 -2.68 5.94 -7.80
CA ARG A 104 -3.10 4.63 -8.32
C ARG A 104 -2.83 4.52 -9.82
N GLU A 105 -1.59 4.19 -10.16
CA GLU A 105 -1.17 3.84 -11.51
C GLU A 105 -1.44 2.35 -11.73
N ALA A 106 -2.12 2.03 -12.82
CA ALA A 106 -2.70 0.72 -13.09
C ALA A 106 -1.63 -0.40 -13.16
N SER A 107 -1.36 -1.05 -12.03
CA SER A 107 -0.76 -2.38 -11.86
C SER A 107 0.47 -2.72 -12.74
N TRP A 108 1.64 -2.84 -12.12
CA TRP A 108 2.90 -3.22 -12.78
C TRP A 108 3.02 -4.72 -13.16
N TYR A 109 1.98 -5.53 -12.95
CA TYR A 109 1.90 -6.90 -13.47
C TYR A 109 0.45 -7.26 -13.80
N GLY A 110 0.13 -7.28 -15.10
CA GLY A 110 -0.79 -8.26 -15.70
C GLY A 110 -2.25 -8.33 -15.23
N TYR A 111 -2.79 -7.35 -14.50
CA TYR A 111 -4.25 -7.25 -14.30
C TYR A 111 -4.75 -5.89 -14.79
N LYS A 112 -4.91 -5.79 -16.12
CA LYS A 112 -5.71 -4.72 -16.71
C LYS A 112 -7.13 -4.77 -16.13
N ARG A 113 -7.67 -3.57 -15.87
CA ARG A 113 -9.08 -3.17 -15.63
C ARG A 113 -9.47 -3.15 -14.14
N SER A 114 -10.18 -2.15 -13.65
CA SER A 114 -11.15 -1.22 -14.27
C SER A 114 -11.18 0.12 -13.52
N ARG A 115 -11.69 1.15 -14.20
CA ARG A 115 -11.93 2.51 -13.67
C ARG A 115 -13.04 2.53 -12.59
N TYR A 116 -12.92 1.75 -11.53
CA TYR A 116 -13.98 1.60 -10.52
C TYR A 116 -13.54 1.95 -9.10
N ALA A 117 -12.75 3.02 -8.95
CA ALA A 117 -12.44 3.59 -7.64
C ALA A 117 -12.42 5.12 -7.62
N SER A 118 -13.08 5.77 -8.57
CA SER A 118 -13.35 7.22 -8.55
C SER A 118 -14.85 7.47 -8.60
N ALA A 119 -15.59 6.86 -7.68
CA ALA A 119 -17.01 7.11 -7.51
C ALA A 119 -17.37 7.19 -6.03
N HIS A 120 -16.67 8.02 -5.26
CA HIS A 120 -17.19 8.46 -3.97
C HIS A 120 -16.93 9.96 -3.74
N LYS A 121 -18.04 10.69 -3.92
CA LYS A 121 -18.49 11.86 -3.14
C LYS A 121 -17.79 13.20 -3.39
N HIS A 122 -18.33 13.95 -4.35
CA HIS A 122 -18.42 15.40 -4.23
C HIS A 122 -19.89 15.82 -4.12
N GLY A 123 -20.20 16.48 -2.99
CA GLY A 123 -21.11 17.62 -2.95
C GLY A 123 -22.61 17.34 -2.95
N HIS A 124 -23.17 17.28 -1.75
CA HIS A 124 -24.56 17.63 -1.49
C HIS A 124 -24.86 19.05 -2.00
N TYR A 125 -25.74 19.18 -3.00
CA TYR A 125 -26.59 20.36 -3.17
C TYR A 125 -27.96 19.89 -3.67
N ALA A 126 -28.81 19.49 -2.73
CA ALA A 126 -30.24 19.45 -2.99
C ALA A 126 -30.74 20.90 -3.07
N ARG A 127 -31.29 21.30 -4.23
CA ARG A 127 -32.27 22.40 -4.30
C ARG A 127 -33.39 22.02 -5.27
N PHE A 128 -34.47 21.54 -4.65
CA PHE A 128 -35.88 21.85 -4.93
C PHE A 128 -36.36 21.90 -6.39
N ALA A 129 -37.14 20.87 -6.73
CA ALA A 129 -38.44 20.88 -7.42
C ALA A 129 -38.89 22.16 -8.18
N ARG A 130 -39.37 21.98 -9.42
CA ARG A 130 -40.79 22.15 -9.81
C ARG A 130 -41.09 21.70 -11.25
N ASN A 131 -41.96 20.71 -11.31
CA ASN A 131 -42.95 20.26 -12.29
C ASN A 131 -43.20 21.05 -13.61
N SER A 132 -43.25 20.26 -14.69
CA SER A 132 -44.06 20.25 -15.92
C SER A 132 -45.04 21.39 -16.25
N ASN A 133 -44.97 21.87 -17.50
CA ASN A 133 -46.05 21.73 -18.50
C ASN A 133 -45.45 21.69 -19.90
#